data_AF-A0A0P9D038-F1
#
_entry.id   AF-A0A0P9D038-F1
#
_cell.length_a   1.000
_cell.length_b   1.000
_cell.length_c   1.000
_cell.angle_alpha   90.00
_cell.angle_beta   90.00
_cell.angle_gamma   90.00
#
_symmetry.space_group_name_H-M   'P 1'
#
loop_
_entity.id
_entity.type
_entity.pdbx_description
1 polymer ?
#
loop_
_entity_poly.entity_id
_entity_poly.type
_entity_poly.pdbx_seq_one_letter_code
_entity_poly.pdbx_strand_id
1 'polypeptide(L)'
;MQHPGHRTTPDGLFDYATFILGRPSIAPFEIDLHSGAVACTAQLSALFAYPAEHALTLEDCLARCHPGDRATLAEAPAASSQGARFDRTFRIVRPGSDTRWLRAIGEIVFDGQGQAIRAHGVAADITEHREADLALQHDAAP
;
A
#
# COMPACT_ATOMS: atom_id res chain seq x y z
N MET A 1 -9.40 44.99 15.87
CA MET A 1 -8.12 44.47 16.39
C MET A 1 -7.86 43.15 15.67
N GLN A 2 -6.80 43.10 14.86
CA GLN A 2 -5.88 42.00 14.50
C GLN A 2 -6.39 40.54 14.30
N HIS A 3 -6.10 40.02 13.10
CA HIS A 3 -6.00 38.60 12.67
C HIS A 3 -4.77 37.88 13.31
N PRO A 4 -4.42 36.60 13.04
CA PRO A 4 -5.17 35.45 12.48
C PRO A 4 -5.00 34.12 13.29
N GLY A 5 -5.99 33.22 13.21
CA GLY A 5 -5.82 31.80 13.54
C GLY A 5 -5.45 31.02 12.28
N HIS A 6 -4.35 30.28 12.34
CA HIS A 6 -3.72 29.58 11.23
C HIS A 6 -4.59 28.44 10.67
N ARG A 7 -4.60 28.36 9.34
CA ARG A 7 -4.92 27.22 8.45
C ARG A 7 -4.60 25.86 9.07
N THR A 8 -5.52 24.89 8.93
CA THR A 8 -5.37 23.64 8.15
C THR A 8 -6.75 22.99 8.01
N THR A 9 -7.33 23.06 6.82
CA THR A 9 -8.41 22.16 6.37
C THR A 9 -7.98 20.71 6.57
N PRO A 10 -8.82 19.75 7.03
CA PRO A 10 -8.50 18.36 6.82
C PRO A 10 -8.45 18.15 5.30
N ASP A 11 -7.23 18.01 4.80
CA ASP A 11 -6.87 17.72 3.42
C ASP A 11 -7.68 16.52 2.94
N GLY A 12 -8.18 16.63 1.71
CA GLY A 12 -9.26 15.83 1.17
C GLY A 12 -9.09 14.34 1.46
N LEU A 13 -9.83 13.86 2.46
CA LEU A 13 -10.34 12.52 2.50
C LEU A 13 -11.31 12.43 1.30
N PHE A 14 -10.75 12.25 0.10
CA PHE A 14 -11.49 11.97 -1.12
C PHE A 14 -12.53 10.91 -0.78
N ASP A 15 -13.73 11.01 -1.36
CA ASP A 15 -14.86 10.13 -1.09
C ASP A 15 -14.57 8.70 -1.54
N TYR A 16 -13.71 7.99 -0.80
CA TYR A 16 -13.35 6.59 -1.09
C TYR A 16 -14.54 5.66 -0.81
N ALA A 17 -15.54 6.14 -0.07
CA ALA A 17 -16.70 5.38 0.39
C ALA A 17 -17.58 4.86 -0.76
N THR A 18 -17.64 5.55 -1.89
CA THR A 18 -18.52 5.15 -3.00
C THR A 18 -17.98 3.95 -3.81
N PHE A 19 -16.69 3.62 -3.73
CA PHE A 19 -16.12 2.42 -4.36
C PHE A 19 -16.18 1.16 -3.46
N ILE A 20 -16.68 1.29 -2.22
CA ILE A 20 -16.69 0.23 -1.19
C ILE A 20 -18.06 -0.46 -1.09
N LEU A 21 -18.57 -0.97 -2.22
CA LEU A 21 -19.71 -1.87 -2.22
C LEU A 21 -19.29 -3.20 -2.84
N GLY A 22 -18.76 -4.10 -1.99
CA GLY A 22 -18.91 -5.53 -2.20
C GLY A 22 -17.67 -6.42 -2.24
N ARG A 23 -16.43 -5.92 -2.17
CA ARG A 23 -15.23 -6.79 -2.21
C ARG A 23 -14.13 -6.28 -1.26
N PRO A 24 -13.64 -7.10 -0.30
CA PRO A 24 -12.59 -6.71 0.65
C PRO A 24 -11.20 -6.75 -0.01
N SER A 25 -11.03 -6.01 -1.11
CA SER A 25 -9.78 -6.04 -1.89
C SER A 25 -8.86 -4.86 -1.62
N ILE A 26 -9.26 -3.84 -0.84
CA ILE A 26 -8.47 -2.62 -0.61
C ILE A 26 -8.34 -2.35 0.89
N ALA A 27 -7.13 -2.39 1.46
CA ALA A 27 -6.86 -2.12 2.86
C ALA A 27 -5.94 -0.91 3.06
N PRO A 28 -6.25 0.00 4.01
CA PRO A 28 -5.29 1.00 4.43
C PRO A 28 -4.12 0.34 5.15
N PHE A 29 -2.94 0.93 5.00
CA PHE A 29 -1.76 0.58 5.77
C PHE A 29 -1.09 1.84 6.30
N GLU A 30 -0.47 1.72 7.47
CA GLU A 30 0.50 2.68 7.99
C GLU A 30 1.71 1.87 8.46
N ILE A 31 2.91 2.32 8.16
CA ILE A 31 4.16 1.67 8.52
C ILE A 31 4.99 2.70 9.24
N ASP A 32 5.33 2.41 10.48
CA ASP A 32 6.38 3.12 11.19
C ASP A 32 7.73 2.65 10.64
N LEU A 33 8.46 3.52 9.96
CA LEU A 33 9.71 3.15 9.30
C LEU A 33 10.89 3.09 10.28
N HIS A 34 10.69 3.53 11.53
CA HIS A 34 11.71 3.48 12.57
C HIS A 34 11.77 2.10 13.24
N SER A 35 10.59 1.55 13.57
CA SER A 35 10.40 0.25 14.20
C SER A 35 10.05 -0.87 13.23
N GLY A 36 9.60 -0.53 12.02
CA GLY A 36 9.08 -1.48 11.03
C GLY A 36 7.66 -1.98 11.34
N ALA A 37 7.00 -1.43 12.37
CA ALA A 37 5.66 -1.84 12.76
C ALA A 37 4.63 -1.40 11.70
N VAL A 38 3.78 -2.32 11.26
CA VAL A 38 2.67 -2.02 10.36
C VAL A 38 1.39 -1.93 11.18
N ALA A 39 0.66 -0.83 11.05
CA ALA A 39 -0.70 -0.72 11.57
C ALA A 39 -1.58 -1.74 10.84
N CYS A 40 -1.86 -2.84 11.52
CA CYS A 40 -2.61 -3.95 10.98
C CYS A 40 -4.10 -3.69 11.10
N THR A 41 -4.78 -3.64 9.96
CA THR A 41 -6.22 -3.89 9.93
C THR A 41 -6.45 -5.36 9.58
N ALA A 42 -7.54 -5.96 10.04
CA ALA A 42 -7.88 -7.36 9.72
C ALA A 42 -7.88 -7.63 8.19
N GLN A 43 -8.22 -6.60 7.40
CA GLN A 43 -8.22 -6.66 5.95
C GLN A 43 -6.81 -6.66 5.35
N LEU A 44 -5.86 -5.89 5.93
CA LEU A 44 -4.46 -5.91 5.50
C LEU A 44 -3.83 -7.28 5.78
N SER A 45 -4.06 -7.86 6.96
CA SER A 45 -3.60 -9.22 7.29
C SER A 45 -4.17 -10.26 6.31
N ALA A 46 -5.45 -10.15 5.96
CA ALA A 46 -6.07 -11.02 4.97
C ALA A 46 -5.42 -10.92 3.57
N LEU A 47 -5.05 -9.71 3.12
CA LEU A 47 -4.36 -9.52 1.82
C LEU A 47 -3.04 -10.30 1.76
N PHE A 48 -2.26 -10.25 2.85
CA PHE A 48 -0.97 -10.93 2.98
C PHE A 48 -1.08 -12.39 3.47
N ALA A 49 -2.31 -12.91 3.64
CA ALA A 49 -2.59 -14.26 4.15
C ALA A 49 -1.99 -14.54 5.54
N TYR A 50 -1.99 -13.53 6.41
CA TYR A 50 -1.71 -13.66 7.84
C TYR A 50 -3.01 -13.67 8.66
N PRO A 51 -3.04 -14.35 9.82
CA PRO A 51 -4.20 -14.28 10.70
C PRO A 51 -4.36 -12.85 11.25
N ALA A 52 -5.61 -12.45 11.51
CA ALA A 52 -5.91 -11.06 11.91
C ALA A 52 -5.26 -10.65 13.24
N GLU A 53 -4.92 -11.61 14.10
CA GLU A 53 -4.21 -11.42 15.37
C GLU A 53 -2.69 -11.23 15.20
N HIS A 54 -2.14 -11.47 14.00
CA HIS A 54 -0.72 -11.31 13.74
C HIS A 54 -0.37 -9.84 13.53
N ALA A 55 0.54 -9.34 14.37
CA ALA A 55 1.13 -8.02 14.21
C ALA A 55 2.11 -8.06 13.03
N LEU A 56 1.63 -7.65 11.85
CA LEU A 56 2.46 -7.51 10.65
C LEU A 56 3.59 -6.51 10.91
N THR A 57 4.77 -6.89 10.44
CA THR A 57 5.90 -6.00 10.26
C THR A 57 6.16 -5.76 8.77
N LEU A 58 6.97 -4.76 8.47
CA LEU A 58 7.48 -4.55 7.12
C LEU A 58 8.22 -5.80 6.61
N GLU A 59 8.92 -6.51 7.49
CA GLU A 59 9.62 -7.75 7.15
C GLU A 59 8.64 -8.87 6.79
N ASP A 60 7.53 -9.03 7.50
CA ASP A 60 6.49 -10.01 7.18
C ASP A 60 5.86 -9.76 5.80
N CYS A 61 5.64 -8.49 5.46
CA CYS A 61 5.17 -8.07 4.15
C CYS A 61 6.20 -8.40 3.06
N LEU A 62 7.48 -8.05 3.27
CA LEU A 62 8.58 -8.32 2.33
C LEU A 62 8.87 -9.81 2.17
N ALA A 63 8.71 -10.61 3.23
CA ALA A 63 8.86 -12.06 3.19
C ALA A 63 7.82 -12.70 2.26
N ARG A 64 6.60 -12.17 2.23
CA ARG A 64 5.56 -12.57 1.29
C ARG A 64 5.74 -11.99 -0.10
N CYS A 65 6.52 -10.93 -0.27
CA CYS A 65 6.78 -10.39 -1.61
C CYS A 65 7.61 -11.38 -2.43
N HIS A 66 7.25 -11.50 -3.71
CA HIS A 66 7.96 -12.33 -4.68
C HIS A 66 9.42 -11.85 -4.78
N PRO A 67 10.42 -12.77 -4.81
CA PRO A 67 11.84 -12.41 -4.72
C PRO A 67 12.31 -11.45 -5.82
N GLY A 68 11.69 -11.52 -7.01
CA GLY A 68 11.99 -10.60 -8.12
C GLY A 68 11.52 -9.16 -7.89
N ASP A 69 10.58 -8.92 -6.97
CA ASP A 69 10.00 -7.60 -6.69
C ASP A 69 10.56 -7.00 -5.38
N ARG A 70 11.21 -7.81 -4.54
CA ARG A 70 11.76 -7.38 -3.22
C ARG A 70 12.75 -6.23 -3.35
N ALA A 71 13.64 -6.27 -4.34
CA ALA A 71 14.64 -5.22 -4.54
C ALA A 71 13.98 -3.85 -4.79
N THR A 72 13.02 -3.80 -5.71
CA THR A 72 12.27 -2.58 -6.05
C THR A 72 11.39 -2.07 -4.91
N LEU A 73 10.89 -2.98 -4.06
CA LEU A 73 10.15 -2.60 -2.86
C LEU A 73 11.05 -2.09 -1.73
N ALA A 74 12.26 -2.62 -1.62
CA ALA A 74 13.25 -2.19 -0.63
C ALA A 74 13.85 -0.82 -0.94
N GLU A 75 13.87 -0.42 -2.22
CA GLU A 75 14.26 0.94 -2.58
C GLU A 75 13.26 1.93 -1.98
N ALA A 76 13.72 2.93 -1.23
CA ALA A 76 12.85 4.01 -0.78
C ALA A 76 12.55 4.96 -1.95
N PRO A 77 11.30 5.41 -2.13
CA PRO A 77 10.98 6.52 -3.03
C PRO A 77 11.87 7.74 -2.76
N ALA A 78 12.30 8.43 -3.81
CA ALA A 78 13.09 9.65 -3.67
C ALA A 78 12.30 10.71 -2.88
N ALA A 79 12.91 11.24 -1.83
CA ALA A 79 12.32 12.28 -0.98
C ALA A 79 12.07 13.57 -1.79
N SER A 80 10.92 14.21 -1.55
CA SER A 80 10.64 15.57 -2.03
C SER A 80 10.21 16.46 -0.86
N SER A 81 10.24 17.79 -1.05
CA SER A 81 9.88 18.77 -0.01
C SER A 81 8.43 18.66 0.50
N GLN A 82 7.58 17.85 -0.13
CA GLN A 82 6.20 17.58 0.30
C GLN A 82 5.97 16.15 0.79
N GLY A 83 7.04 15.37 1.02
CA GLY A 83 6.95 13.92 1.18
C GLY A 83 7.25 13.19 -0.13
N ALA A 84 7.16 11.87 -0.14
CA ALA A 84 7.37 11.08 -1.35
C ALA A 84 6.16 10.18 -1.59
N ARG A 85 5.39 10.50 -2.62
CA ARG A 85 4.31 9.64 -3.08
C ARG A 85 4.90 8.41 -3.76
N PHE A 86 4.28 7.26 -3.52
CA PHE A 86 4.63 6.04 -4.20
C PHE A 86 3.38 5.36 -4.75
N ASP A 87 3.56 4.76 -5.92
CA ASP A 87 2.62 3.86 -6.56
C ASP A 87 3.41 2.62 -6.96
N ARG A 88 3.21 1.53 -6.25
CA ARG A 88 3.99 0.30 -6.43
C ARG A 88 3.06 -0.87 -6.67
N THR A 89 3.28 -1.55 -7.77
CA THR A 89 2.63 -2.83 -8.06
C THR A 89 3.65 -3.94 -7.85
N PHE A 90 3.31 -4.93 -7.04
CA PHE A 90 4.20 -6.04 -6.70
C PHE A 90 3.41 -7.33 -6.52
N ARG A 91 4.12 -8.45 -6.63
CA ARG A 91 3.55 -9.78 -6.40
C ARG A 91 3.79 -10.24 -4.98
N ILE A 92 2.77 -10.82 -4.36
CA ILE A 92 2.89 -11.58 -3.12
C ILE A 92 2.70 -13.06 -3.39
N VAL A 93 3.40 -13.89 -2.62
CA VAL A 93 3.32 -15.35 -2.63
C VAL A 93 2.66 -15.80 -1.33
N ARG A 94 1.39 -16.19 -1.45
CA ARG A 94 0.59 -16.73 -0.35
C ARG A 94 1.01 -18.19 -0.07
N PRO A 95 0.74 -18.73 1.13
CA PRO A 95 0.99 -20.15 1.40
C PRO A 95 0.21 -21.01 0.39
N GLY A 96 0.87 -22.02 -0.18
CA GLY A 96 0.30 -22.85 -1.26
C GLY A 96 0.65 -22.41 -2.69
N SER A 97 1.64 -21.52 -2.87
CA SER A 97 2.13 -21.03 -4.17
C SER A 97 1.13 -20.16 -4.97
N ASP A 98 0.04 -19.71 -4.34
CA ASP A 98 -0.88 -18.73 -4.93
C ASP A 98 -0.18 -17.36 -5.00
N THR A 99 0.05 -16.88 -6.23
CA THR A 99 0.68 -15.58 -6.48
C THR A 99 -0.39 -14.55 -6.80
N ARG A 100 -0.38 -13.43 -6.08
CA ARG A 100 -1.37 -12.35 -6.20
C ARG A 100 -0.69 -11.04 -6.47
N TRP A 101 -1.34 -10.18 -7.23
CA TRP A 101 -0.85 -8.84 -7.53
C TRP A 101 -1.45 -7.85 -6.54
N LEU A 102 -0.59 -7.15 -5.80
CA LEU A 102 -0.98 -6.03 -4.97
C LEU A 102 -0.49 -4.72 -5.58
N ARG A 103 -1.29 -3.67 -5.44
CA ARG A 103 -0.91 -2.29 -5.72
C ARG A 103 -0.97 -1.48 -4.44
N ALA A 104 0.14 -0.92 -4.00
CA ALA A 104 0.22 -0.02 -2.87
C ALA A 104 0.43 1.42 -3.37
N ILE A 105 -0.49 2.31 -2.98
CA ILE A 105 -0.42 3.74 -3.27
C ILE A 105 -0.42 4.48 -1.95
N GLY A 106 0.53 5.40 -1.77
CA GLY A 106 0.66 6.12 -0.51
C GLY A 106 1.68 7.24 -0.54
N GLU A 107 2.00 7.74 0.63
CA GLU A 107 2.98 8.79 0.85
C GLU A 107 3.93 8.42 2.00
N ILE A 108 5.19 8.82 1.84
CA ILE A 108 6.22 8.74 2.86
C ILE A 108 6.42 10.12 3.49
N VAL A 109 6.35 10.12 4.82
CA VAL A 109 6.61 11.26 5.69
C VAL A 109 8.08 11.21 6.10
N PHE A 110 8.75 12.35 5.95
CA PHE A 110 10.14 12.54 6.36
C PHE A 110 10.21 13.48 7.56
N ASP A 111 11.24 13.33 8.40
CA ASP A 111 11.53 14.26 9.49
C ASP A 111 12.26 15.52 8.98
N GLY A 112 12.58 16.45 9.88
CA GLY A 112 13.31 17.68 9.57
C GLY A 112 14.75 17.47 9.07
N GLN A 113 15.33 16.28 9.21
CA GLN A 113 16.63 15.87 8.68
C GLN A 113 16.52 15.13 7.33
N GLY A 114 15.32 14.93 6.80
CA GLY A 114 15.09 14.21 5.56
C GLY A 114 15.15 12.68 5.69
N GLN A 115 15.07 12.13 6.90
CA GLN A 115 14.94 10.70 7.13
C GLN A 115 13.48 10.28 7.03
N ALA A 116 13.19 9.20 6.29
CA ALA A 116 11.86 8.63 6.22
C ALA A 116 11.46 8.05 7.59
N ILE A 117 10.35 8.52 8.16
CA ILE A 117 9.88 8.11 9.50
C ILE A 117 8.58 7.32 9.45
N ARG A 118 7.74 7.54 8.44
CA ARG A 118 6.45 6.87 8.32
C ARG A 118 6.01 6.74 6.87
N ALA A 119 5.38 5.63 6.51
CA ALA A 119 4.70 5.46 5.23
C ALA A 119 3.23 5.15 5.47
N HIS A 120 2.31 5.72 4.71
CA HIS A 120 0.88 5.42 4.85
C HIS A 120 0.17 5.47 3.50
N GLY A 121 -0.91 4.72 3.35
CA GLY A 121 -1.62 4.61 2.08
C GLY A 121 -2.64 3.50 2.05
N VAL A 122 -2.93 3.01 0.84
CA VAL A 122 -3.85 1.89 0.58
C VAL A 122 -3.19 0.83 -0.28
N ALA A 123 -3.40 -0.44 0.08
CA ALA A 123 -2.99 -1.60 -0.67
C ALA A 123 -4.23 -2.28 -1.26
N ALA A 124 -4.21 -2.57 -2.55
CA ALA A 124 -5.31 -3.18 -3.29
C ALA A 124 -4.87 -4.49 -3.96
N ASP A 125 -5.66 -5.56 -3.85
CA ASP A 125 -5.52 -6.76 -4.70
C ASP A 125 -6.06 -6.44 -6.10
N ILE A 126 -5.16 -6.47 -7.07
CA ILE A 126 -5.44 -6.20 -8.49
C ILE A 126 -5.31 -7.47 -9.35
N THR A 127 -5.22 -8.66 -8.73
CA THR A 127 -5.01 -9.92 -9.46
C THR A 127 -6.10 -10.13 -10.50
N GLU A 128 -7.35 -9.98 -10.08
CA GLU A 128 -8.50 -10.19 -10.96
C GLU A 128 -8.58 -9.15 -12.09
N HIS A 129 -8.13 -7.92 -11.81
CA HIS A 129 -8.05 -6.86 -12.83
C HIS A 129 -6.98 -7.17 -13.89
N ARG A 130 -5.85 -7.74 -13.47
CA ARG A 130 -4.79 -8.20 -14.39
C ARG A 130 -5.21 -9.44 -15.18
N GLU A 131 -5.89 -10.39 -14.54
CA GLU A 131 -6.42 -11.58 -15.22
C GLU A 131 -7.47 -11.18 -16.27
N ALA A 132 -8.31 -10.18 -15.98
CA ALA A 132 -9.27 -9.64 -16.95
C ALA A 132 -8.58 -8.90 -18.10
N ASP A 133 -7.54 -8.09 -17.84
CA ASP A 133 -6.77 -7.39 -18.88
C ASP A 133 -6.04 -8.37 -19.81
N LEU A 134 -5.45 -9.42 -19.26
CA LEU A 134 -4.82 -10.50 -20.02
C LEU A 134 -5.83 -11.32 -20.84
N ALA A 135 -7.04 -11.54 -20.31
CA ALA A 135 -8.11 -12.23 -21.03
C ALA A 135 -8.63 -11.40 -22.21
N LEU A 136 -8.78 -10.09 -22.04
CA LEU A 136 -9.17 -9.17 -23.12
C LEU A 136 -8.10 -9.05 -24.20
N GLN A 137 -6.82 -9.13 -23.84
CA GLN A 137 -5.71 -9.17 -24.80
C GLN A 137 -5.64 -10.49 -25.60
N HIS A 138 -6.13 -11.59 -25.04
CA HIS A 138 -6.20 -12.88 -25.74
C HIS A 138 -7.41 -12.95 -26.70
N ASP A 139 -8.54 -12.33 -26.35
CA ASP A 139 -9.76 -12.33 -27.19
C ASP A 139 -9.70 -11.29 -28.34
N ALA A 140 -8.78 -10.34 -28.29
CA ALA A 140 -8.53 -9.36 -29.35
C ALA A 140 -7.64 -9.88 -30.50
N ALA A 141 -7.47 -11.20 -30.62
CA ALA A 141 -6.97 -11.86 -31.83
C ALA A 141 -7.88 -13.07 -32.09
N PRO A 142 -8.48 -13.26 -33.29
CA PRO A 142 -8.21 -12.65 -34.60
C PRO A 142 -9.27 -11.67 -35.15
#